data_AF-A0A811GFV2-F1
#
_entry.id   AF-A0A811GFV2-F1
#
_cell.length_a   1.000
_cell.length_b   1.000
_cell.length_c   1.000
_cell.angle_alpha   90.00
_cell.angle_beta   90.00
_cell.angle_gamma   90.00
#
_symmetry.space_group_name_H-M   'P 1'
#
loop_
_entity.id
_entity.type
_entity.pdbx_description
1 polymer ?
#
loop_
_entity_poly.entity_id
_entity_poly.type
_entity_poly.pdbx_seq_one_letter_code
_entity_poly.pdbx_strand_id
1 'polypeptide(L)'
;MLSQQSYEDSVELALLLHYTEIKTLDSRGYNGSYFIKENKIWIHDINYLRGKFDNCTDKELELKGYNVDDYYEYGQYGVEGFLQNIDEENRRLDYIDECKQFLANKGLNSDDFDSPCEKARSLGFNQ
;
A
#
# COMPACT_ATOMS: atom_id res chain seq x y z
N MET A 1 21.01 -5.87 7.37
CA MET A 1 20.82 -6.72 6.17
C MET A 1 19.82 -7.78 6.55
N LEU A 2 18.79 -7.95 5.71
CA LEU A 2 17.67 -8.83 5.97
C LEU A 2 18.06 -10.30 5.93
N SER A 3 17.26 -11.14 6.59
CA SER A 3 17.28 -12.58 6.35
C SER A 3 16.80 -12.89 4.93
N GLN A 4 17.09 -14.09 4.42
CA GLN A 4 16.62 -14.50 3.09
C GLN A 4 15.09 -14.41 2.97
N GLN A 5 14.36 -14.95 3.97
CA GLN A 5 12.90 -14.90 3.98
C GLN A 5 12.39 -13.45 4.02
N SER A 6 12.93 -12.61 4.92
CA SER A 6 12.49 -11.21 5.03
C SER A 6 12.77 -10.40 3.76
N TYR A 7 13.83 -10.76 3.02
CA TYR A 7 14.09 -10.16 1.71
C TYR A 7 13.07 -10.61 0.66
N GLU A 8 12.76 -11.91 0.61
CA GLU A 8 11.74 -12.46 -0.30
C GLU A 8 10.36 -11.84 -0.05
N ASP A 9 9.94 -11.72 1.22
CA ASP A 9 8.68 -11.06 1.59
C ASP A 9 8.67 -9.59 1.14
N SER A 10 9.79 -8.89 1.29
CA SER A 10 9.93 -7.50 0.86
C SER A 10 9.90 -7.35 -0.66
N VAL A 11 10.41 -8.33 -1.41
CA VAL A 11 10.32 -8.38 -2.87
C VAL A 11 8.87 -8.62 -3.30
N GLU A 12 8.19 -9.59 -2.70
CA GLU A 12 6.78 -9.87 -2.99
C GLU A 12 5.90 -8.64 -2.76
N LEU A 13 6.09 -7.94 -1.63
CA LEU A 13 5.36 -6.71 -1.35
C LEU A 13 5.62 -5.62 -2.39
N ALA A 14 6.88 -5.43 -2.83
CA ALA A 14 7.20 -4.47 -3.88
C ALA A 14 6.46 -4.78 -5.19
N LEU A 15 6.38 -6.06 -5.56
CA LEU A 15 5.68 -6.51 -6.78
C LEU A 15 4.16 -6.32 -6.67
N LEU A 16 3.57 -6.61 -5.51
CA LEU A 16 2.15 -6.35 -5.22
C LEU A 16 1.82 -4.86 -5.31
N LEU A 17 2.74 -4.00 -4.86
CA LEU A 17 2.66 -2.55 -4.97
C LEU A 17 2.99 -2.00 -6.37
N HIS A 18 3.13 -2.89 -7.36
CA HIS A 18 3.40 -2.60 -8.78
C HIS A 18 4.77 -1.97 -9.08
N TYR A 19 5.79 -2.25 -8.26
CA TYR A 19 7.16 -1.92 -8.63
C TYR A 19 7.70 -2.91 -9.66
N THR A 20 8.58 -2.43 -10.53
CA THR A 20 9.29 -3.26 -11.51
C THR A 20 10.72 -3.51 -11.06
N GLU A 21 11.16 -4.77 -11.11
CA GLU A 21 12.55 -5.14 -10.83
C GLU A 21 13.49 -4.68 -11.95
N ILE A 22 14.59 -4.05 -11.56
CA ILE A 22 15.71 -3.69 -12.43
C ILE A 22 16.98 -4.34 -11.88
N LYS A 23 17.53 -5.30 -12.61
CA LYS A 23 18.83 -5.91 -12.29
C LYS A 23 19.94 -4.88 -12.48
N THR A 24 20.83 -4.76 -11.50
CA THR A 24 21.93 -3.80 -11.56
C THR A 24 23.16 -4.28 -10.78
N LEU A 25 24.32 -3.77 -11.17
CA LEU A 25 25.56 -3.84 -10.40
C LEU A 25 25.87 -2.52 -9.68
N ASP A 26 25.04 -1.49 -9.86
CA ASP A 26 25.25 -0.19 -9.24
C ASP A 26 24.81 -0.15 -7.76
N SER A 27 25.15 0.94 -7.09
CA SER A 27 24.95 1.13 -5.66
C SER A 27 23.48 1.26 -5.23
N ARG A 28 22.51 1.31 -6.14
CA ARG A 28 21.08 1.26 -5.80
C ARG A 28 20.60 -0.16 -5.58
N GLY A 29 21.31 -1.15 -6.13
CA GLY A 29 20.95 -2.56 -5.99
C GLY A 29 21.03 -3.03 -4.53
N TYR A 30 19.96 -3.69 -4.08
CA TYR A 30 19.93 -4.55 -2.90
C TYR A 30 19.94 -6.00 -3.41
N ASN A 31 20.95 -6.79 -3.04
CA ASN A 31 21.14 -8.16 -3.59
C ASN A 31 21.18 -8.24 -5.13
N GLY A 32 21.67 -7.19 -5.81
CA GLY A 32 21.86 -7.19 -7.27
C GLY A 32 20.68 -6.68 -8.10
N SER A 33 19.62 -6.18 -7.46
CA SER A 33 18.47 -5.55 -8.13
C SER A 33 17.94 -4.38 -7.32
N TYR A 34 17.24 -3.44 -7.96
CA TYR A 34 16.37 -2.48 -7.28
C TYR A 34 14.97 -2.54 -7.90
N PHE A 35 13.96 -2.11 -7.16
CA PHE A 35 12.57 -2.10 -7.61
C PHE A 35 12.12 -0.65 -7.77
N ILE A 36 11.50 -0.29 -8.88
CA ILE A 36 11.11 1.10 -9.19
C ILE A 36 9.64 1.23 -9.61
N LYS A 37 8.98 2.28 -9.12
CA LYS A 37 7.62 2.70 -9.47
C LYS A 37 7.59 4.22 -9.54
N GLU A 38 7.07 4.80 -10.62
CA GLU A 38 6.94 6.27 -10.76
C GLU A 38 8.24 7.04 -10.44
N ASN A 39 9.39 6.54 -10.91
CA ASN A 39 10.73 7.06 -10.62
C ASN A 39 11.18 7.02 -9.16
N LYS A 40 10.42 6.38 -8.26
CA LYS A 40 10.81 6.14 -6.88
C LYS A 40 11.25 4.69 -6.67
N ILE A 41 12.32 4.49 -5.90
CA ILE A 41 12.96 3.21 -5.62
C ILE A 41 12.42 2.63 -4.32
N TRP A 42 12.03 1.36 -4.33
CA TRP A 42 11.60 0.62 -3.15
C TRP A 42 12.71 0.50 -2.10
N ILE A 43 12.33 0.54 -0.82
CA ILE A 43 13.25 0.35 0.29
C ILE A 43 12.99 -1.03 0.91
N HIS A 44 13.97 -1.93 0.80
CA HIS A 44 13.89 -3.23 1.49
C HIS A 44 14.20 -3.12 2.99
N ASP A 45 15.23 -2.35 3.34
CA ASP A 45 15.73 -2.21 4.71
C ASP A 45 16.21 -0.77 4.91
N ILE A 46 15.37 0.07 5.54
CA ILE A 46 15.69 1.49 5.72
C ILE A 46 16.91 1.70 6.60
N ASN A 47 17.15 0.83 7.58
CA ASN A 47 18.27 0.95 8.49
C ASN A 47 19.58 0.63 7.77
N TYR A 48 19.59 -0.43 6.94
CA TYR A 48 20.71 -0.71 6.05
C TYR A 48 20.96 0.45 5.08
N LEU A 49 19.89 0.99 4.49
CA LEU A 49 20.00 2.08 3.52
C LEU A 49 20.56 3.36 4.14
N ARG A 50 20.10 3.73 5.34
CA ARG A 50 20.66 4.84 6.11
C ARG A 50 22.12 4.61 6.47
N GLY A 51 22.48 3.40 6.91
CA GLY A 51 23.88 3.05 7.19
C GLY A 51 24.79 3.16 5.97
N LYS A 52 24.26 2.89 4.77
CA LYS A 52 24.97 3.04 3.49
C LYS A 52 25.21 4.50 3.10
N PHE A 53 24.39 5.42 3.59
CA PHE A 53 24.43 6.85 3.26
C PHE A 53 24.71 7.73 4.49
N ASP A 54 25.61 7.28 5.37
CA ASP A 54 26.10 8.06 6.52
C ASP A 54 25.00 8.54 7.49
N ASN A 55 24.04 7.67 7.79
CA ASN A 55 22.89 7.93 8.67
C ASN A 55 21.99 9.07 8.21
N CYS A 56 21.70 9.11 6.92
CA CYS A 56 20.82 10.11 6.33
C CYS A 56 19.38 10.05 6.88
N THR A 57 18.70 11.18 6.76
CA THR A 57 17.29 11.38 7.07
C THR A 57 16.37 10.85 5.97
N ASP A 58 15.08 10.72 6.27
CA ASP A 58 14.04 10.32 5.32
C ASP A 58 13.97 11.26 4.12
N LYS A 59 14.03 12.57 4.37
CA LYS A 59 14.07 13.58 3.31
C LYS A 59 15.28 13.41 2.40
N GLU A 60 16.43 13.02 2.93
CA GLU A 60 17.63 12.76 2.12
C GLU A 60 17.52 11.47 1.32
N LEU A 61 16.80 10.46 1.81
CA LEU A 61 16.46 9.25 1.05
C LEU A 61 15.52 9.58 -0.11
N GLU A 62 14.49 10.39 0.11
CA GLU A 62 13.59 10.86 -0.95
C GLU A 62 14.34 11.65 -2.02
N LEU A 63 15.26 12.54 -1.63
CA LEU A 63 16.12 13.28 -2.57
C LEU A 63 17.05 12.37 -3.38
N LYS A 64 17.36 11.18 -2.86
CA LYS A 64 18.10 10.12 -3.58
C LYS A 64 17.18 9.23 -4.44
N GLY A 65 15.88 9.50 -4.45
CA GLY A 65 14.88 8.81 -5.26
C GLY A 65 14.25 7.60 -4.59
N TYR A 66 14.40 7.40 -3.28
CA TYR A 66 13.73 6.29 -2.58
C TYR A 66 12.30 6.66 -2.17
N ASN A 67 11.38 5.68 -2.22
CA ASN A 67 10.01 5.88 -1.78
C ASN A 67 9.88 5.61 -0.29
N VAL A 68 10.02 6.65 0.51
CA VAL A 68 9.91 6.56 1.97
C VAL A 68 8.45 6.39 2.41
N ASP A 69 7.50 7.00 1.69
CA ASP A 69 6.07 6.89 1.99
C ASP A 69 5.60 5.43 1.96
N ASP A 70 5.79 4.73 0.82
CA ASP A 70 5.39 3.32 0.70
C ASP A 70 6.11 2.41 1.72
N TYR A 71 7.34 2.75 2.13
CA TYR A 71 8.06 1.98 3.15
C TYR A 71 7.36 2.05 4.51
N TYR A 72 6.94 3.24 4.95
CA TYR A 72 6.23 3.37 6.23
C TYR A 72 4.78 2.91 6.15
N GLU A 73 4.14 3.08 4.99
CA GLU A 73 2.75 2.67 4.79
C GLU A 73 2.61 1.14 4.72
N TYR A 74 3.54 0.45 4.07
CA TYR A 74 3.40 -0.99 3.79
C TYR A 74 4.55 -1.84 4.34
N GLY A 75 5.76 -1.31 4.33
CA GLY A 75 6.98 -2.05 4.68
C GLY A 75 7.02 -2.59 6.12
N GLN A 76 6.24 -2.01 7.04
CA GLN A 76 6.14 -2.51 8.42
C GLN A 76 5.17 -3.67 8.60
N TYR A 77 4.18 -3.80 7.70
CA TYR A 77 3.10 -4.78 7.82
C TYR A 77 3.37 -6.06 7.02
N GLY A 78 4.33 -6.00 6.09
CA GLY A 78 4.65 -7.11 5.20
C GLY A 78 3.50 -7.44 4.26
N VAL A 79 3.63 -8.57 3.55
CA VAL A 79 2.63 -9.02 2.57
C VAL A 79 1.28 -9.30 3.24
N GLU A 80 1.27 -9.96 4.39
CA GLU A 80 0.03 -10.33 5.07
C GLU A 80 -0.79 -9.10 5.47
N GLY A 81 -0.17 -8.11 6.11
CA GLY A 81 -0.89 -6.90 6.51
C GLY A 81 -1.32 -6.04 5.32
N PHE A 82 -0.55 -6.04 4.22
CA PHE A 82 -0.99 -5.41 2.97
C PHE A 82 -2.27 -6.06 2.42
N LEU A 83 -2.31 -7.40 2.37
CA LEU A 83 -3.50 -8.13 1.89
C LEU A 83 -4.71 -7.94 2.81
N GLN A 84 -4.51 -7.88 4.12
CA GLN A 84 -5.57 -7.57 5.08
C GLN A 84 -6.16 -6.18 4.86
N ASN A 85 -5.32 -5.17 4.61
CA ASN A 85 -5.78 -3.81 4.30
C ASN A 85 -6.60 -3.77 3.00
N ILE A 86 -6.18 -4.49 1.96
CA ILE A 86 -6.95 -4.61 0.71
C ILE A 86 -8.31 -5.28 0.99
N ASP A 87 -8.33 -6.37 1.74
CA ASP A 87 -9.56 -7.11 2.06
C ASP A 87 -10.53 -6.25 2.88
N GLU A 88 -10.04 -5.49 3.86
CA GLU A 88 -10.84 -4.53 4.62
C GLU A 88 -11.43 -3.42 3.76
N GLU A 89 -10.64 -2.81 2.87
CA GLU A 89 -11.13 -1.75 2.00
C GLU A 89 -12.12 -2.31 0.95
N ASN A 90 -11.88 -3.50 0.41
CA ASN A 90 -12.83 -4.18 -0.48
C ASN A 90 -14.16 -4.47 0.25
N ARG A 91 -14.12 -5.03 1.46
CA ARG A 91 -15.33 -5.25 2.28
C ARG A 91 -16.09 -3.96 2.53
N ARG A 92 -15.39 -2.85 2.77
CA ARG A 92 -15.99 -1.53 2.97
C ARG A 92 -16.66 -1.02 1.69
N LEU A 93 -16.03 -1.19 0.53
CA LEU A 93 -16.62 -0.82 -0.76
C LEU A 93 -17.85 -1.67 -1.08
N ASP A 94 -17.78 -2.99 -0.87
CA ASP A 94 -18.91 -3.91 -1.03
C ASP A 94 -20.09 -3.47 -0.16
N TYR A 95 -19.85 -3.16 1.12
CA TYR A 95 -20.87 -2.62 2.03
C TYR A 95 -21.51 -1.33 1.49
N ILE A 96 -20.70 -0.39 0.99
CA ILE A 96 -21.19 0.87 0.42
C ILE A 96 -22.09 0.60 -0.79
N ASP A 97 -21.70 -0.32 -1.67
CA ASP A 97 -22.48 -0.68 -2.85
C ASP A 97 -23.80 -1.37 -2.47
N GLU A 98 -23.81 -2.23 -1.46
CA GLU A 98 -25.03 -2.81 -0.89
C GLU A 98 -25.98 -1.72 -0.36
N CYS A 99 -25.46 -0.74 0.38
CA CYS A 99 -26.25 0.40 0.85
C CYS A 99 -26.89 1.17 -0.31
N LYS A 100 -26.12 1.47 -1.37
CA LYS A 100 -26.60 2.20 -2.54
C LYS A 100 -27.69 1.42 -3.28
N GLN A 101 -27.50 0.10 -3.46
CA GLN A 101 -28.51 -0.76 -4.07
C GLN A 101 -29.81 -0.82 -3.25
N PHE A 102 -29.71 -0.89 -1.93
CA PHE A 102 -30.89 -0.84 -1.06
C PHE A 102 -31.68 0.47 -1.21
N LEU A 103 -31.00 1.61 -1.28
CA LEU A 103 -31.64 2.91 -1.53
C LEU A 103 -32.30 2.96 -2.92
N ALA A 104 -31.59 2.49 -3.95
CA ALA A 104 -32.11 2.43 -5.31
C ALA A 104 -33.38 1.56 -5.41
N ASN A 105 -33.42 0.43 -4.71
CA ASN A 105 -34.62 -0.43 -4.62
C ASN A 105 -35.82 0.25 -3.94
N LYS A 106 -35.58 1.31 -3.16
CA LYS A 106 -36.61 2.17 -2.57
C LYS A 106 -36.94 3.40 -3.43
N GLY A 107 -36.36 3.50 -4.62
CA GLY A 107 -36.53 4.63 -5.53
C GLY A 107 -35.80 5.90 -5.09
N LEU A 108 -34.78 5.77 -4.23
CA LEU A 108 -33.97 6.89 -3.76
C LEU A 108 -32.63 6.92 -4.50
N ASN A 109 -32.18 8.11 -4.89
CA ASN A 109 -30.83 8.30 -5.44
C ASN A 109 -29.83 8.41 -4.28
N SER A 110 -28.77 7.60 -4.29
CA SER A 110 -27.74 7.63 -3.25
C SER A 110 -27.00 8.96 -3.17
N ASP A 111 -26.88 9.66 -4.31
CA ASP A 111 -26.12 10.90 -4.43
C ASP A 111 -26.81 12.09 -3.74
N ASP A 112 -28.09 11.92 -3.35
CA ASP A 112 -28.84 12.91 -2.57
C ASP A 112 -28.47 12.91 -1.08
N PHE A 113 -27.58 12.01 -0.63
CA PHE A 113 -27.22 11.82 0.77
C PHE A 113 -25.70 11.90 0.99
N ASP A 114 -25.28 12.67 2.00
CA ASP A 114 -23.88 12.76 2.43
C ASP A 114 -23.30 11.41 2.85
N SER A 115 -24.15 10.54 3.40
CA SER A 115 -23.81 9.16 3.77
C SER A 115 -24.91 8.20 3.34
N PRO A 116 -24.75 7.55 2.17
CA PRO A 116 -25.72 6.56 1.67
C PRO A 116 -25.97 5.42 2.69
N CYS A 117 -24.93 4.99 3.41
CA CYS A 117 -25.07 3.92 4.40
C CYS A 117 -25.78 4.34 5.69
N GLU A 118 -25.63 5.58 6.15
CA GLU A 118 -26.45 6.09 7.27
C GLU A 118 -27.92 6.17 6.87
N LYS A 119 -28.19 6.64 5.65
CA LYS A 119 -29.56 6.69 5.13
C LYS A 119 -30.16 5.29 5.00
N ALA A 120 -29.42 4.33 4.43
CA ALA A 120 -29.85 2.95 4.30
C ALA A 120 -30.22 2.35 5.67
N ARG A 121 -29.36 2.54 6.69
CA ARG A 121 -29.63 2.10 8.07
C ARG A 121 -30.89 2.72 8.68
N SER A 122 -31.11 4.03 8.48
CA SER A 122 -32.33 4.70 8.97
C SER A 122 -33.62 4.15 8.35
N LEU A 123 -33.51 3.50 7.18
CA LEU A 123 -34.61 2.88 6.45
C LEU A 123 -34.69 1.36 6.65
N GLY A 124 -33.91 0.81 7.59
CA GLY A 124 -33.96 -0.59 8.00
C GLY A 124 -32.98 -1.53 7.29
N PHE A 125 -31.97 -1.02 6.58
CA PHE A 125 -30.88 -1.86 6.09
C PHE A 125 -30.06 -2.40 7.27
N ASN A 126 -29.96 -3.72 7.38
CA ASN A 126 -29.10 -4.42 8.34
C ASN A 126 -28.23 -5.39 7.53
N GLN A 127 -26.91 -5.29 7.72
CA GLN A 127 -25.93 -6.20 7.16
C GLN A 127 -25.68 -7.36 8.13
#